data_AF-A0A841F2M9-F1
#
_entry.id   AF-A0A841F2M9-F1
#
_cell.length_a   1.000
_cell.length_b   1.000
_cell.length_c   1.000
_cell.angle_alpha   90.00
_cell.angle_beta   90.00
_cell.angle_gamma   90.00
#
_symmetry.space_group_name_H-M   'P 1'
#
loop_
_entity.id
_entity.type
_entity.pdbx_description
1 polymer ?
#
loop_
_entity_poly.entity_id
_entity_poly.type
_entity_poly.pdbx_seq_one_letter_code
_entity_poly.pdbx_strand_id
1 'polypeptide(L)'
;MEFDYLKSYSVELYGTENNQKTRIKPSIALAEVYGDNLPTGTIKENLDKLEMHTKNAALAQNMMVPNSQAFSNTRGFWFEVFIAVHAWNYRIRHNLDDVLIVKMPNVSSFDFRRIFEEKTDRMLKQLEISLLKNNVRLITSNPDLLIVEQEDLILDEHNIPISCLGTQNIMDAVNLYKILENKCRWNSLKAGIGVKTSLRPDRRLQVVHEGNILKSLFAHLKMRHWNREANFKYYGASSEIISGADDDALQTAATHTIVNVDSLPERAVDGLYSLLTFDDIEKMLNTILKTKAPHQ
;
A
#
# COMPACT_ATOMS: atom_id res chain seq x y z
N MET A 1 -27.65 13.70 13.98
CA MET A 1 -27.51 13.03 15.29
C MET A 1 -26.07 13.24 15.70
N GLU A 2 -25.80 13.87 16.83
CA GLU A 2 -24.43 14.12 17.29
C GLU A 2 -23.84 12.79 17.82
N PHE A 3 -22.57 12.50 17.50
CA PHE A 3 -21.92 11.26 17.90
C PHE A 3 -21.58 11.30 19.40
N ASP A 4 -21.94 10.25 20.15
CA ASP A 4 -21.66 10.15 21.59
C ASP A 4 -20.21 9.68 21.84
N TYR A 5 -19.30 10.64 22.02
CA TYR A 5 -17.87 10.39 22.18
C TYR A 5 -17.51 9.59 23.45
N LEU A 6 -18.38 9.54 24.47
CA LEU A 6 -18.18 8.71 25.66
C LEU A 6 -18.26 7.21 25.33
N LYS A 7 -18.94 6.86 24.22
CA LYS A 7 -19.10 5.49 23.74
C LYS A 7 -18.15 5.12 22.61
N SER A 8 -17.24 6.02 22.22
CA SER A 8 -16.26 5.71 21.18
C SER A 8 -15.29 4.64 21.66
N TYR A 9 -14.97 3.71 20.78
CA TYR A 9 -13.90 2.73 20.94
C TYR A 9 -12.69 3.07 20.05
N SER A 10 -12.64 4.26 19.44
CA SER A 10 -11.52 4.67 18.57
C SER A 10 -10.21 4.92 19.32
N VAL A 11 -10.26 4.95 20.66
CA VAL A 11 -9.11 5.07 21.56
C VAL A 11 -9.22 4.06 22.69
N GLU A 12 -8.09 3.70 23.28
CA GLU A 12 -8.06 2.87 24.48
C GLU A 12 -6.83 3.17 25.33
N LEU A 13 -6.95 2.93 26.64
CA LEU A 13 -5.82 2.96 27.56
C LEU A 13 -5.01 1.66 27.45
N TYR A 14 -3.69 1.80 27.56
CA TYR A 14 -2.75 0.69 27.64
C TYR A 14 -1.56 1.06 28.53
N GLY A 15 -0.86 0.05 29.06
CA GLY A 15 0.24 0.24 30.00
C GLY A 15 -0.13 -0.15 31.43
N THR A 16 0.76 0.14 32.37
CA THR A 16 0.54 -0.11 33.80
C THR A 16 -0.20 1.06 34.45
N GLU A 17 -0.80 0.84 35.62
CA GLU A 17 -1.54 1.89 36.36
C GLU A 17 -0.72 3.17 36.57
N ASN A 18 0.60 3.03 36.77
CA ASN A 18 1.52 4.16 36.98
C ASN A 18 2.03 4.81 35.67
N ASN A 19 1.70 4.28 34.50
CA ASN A 19 2.16 4.78 33.19
C ASN A 19 1.14 4.49 32.08
N GLN A 20 -0.13 4.80 32.33
CA GLN A 20 -1.18 4.66 31.33
C GLN A 20 -0.94 5.61 30.16
N LYS A 21 -1.06 5.06 28.95
CA LYS A 21 -0.99 5.79 27.69
C LYS A 21 -2.24 5.52 26.88
N THR A 22 -2.58 6.44 25.99
CA THR A 22 -3.69 6.28 25.04
C THR A 22 -3.15 5.78 23.71
N ARG A 23 -3.71 4.70 23.17
CA ARG A 23 -3.47 4.25 21.80
C ARG A 23 -4.71 4.44 20.94
N ILE A 24 -4.49 4.70 19.67
CA ILE A 24 -5.55 4.86 18.66
C ILE A 24 -5.90 3.49 18.10
N LYS A 25 -7.20 3.20 17.95
CA LYS A 25 -7.72 2.05 17.18
C LYS A 25 -8.15 2.53 15.79
N PRO A 26 -7.26 2.49 14.79
CA PRO A 26 -7.52 3.14 13.50
C PRO A 26 -8.73 2.57 12.75
N SER A 27 -8.88 1.24 12.72
CA SER A 27 -10.03 0.60 12.05
C SER A 27 -11.36 0.92 12.72
N ILE A 28 -11.37 1.10 14.04
CA ILE A 28 -12.57 1.48 14.78
C ILE A 28 -12.94 2.94 14.50
N ALA A 29 -11.96 3.84 14.42
CA ALA A 29 -12.21 5.22 14.01
C ALA A 29 -12.85 5.30 12.61
N LEU A 30 -12.37 4.48 11.67
CA LEU A 30 -12.98 4.39 10.33
C LEU A 30 -14.43 3.89 10.41
N ALA A 31 -14.69 2.82 11.16
CA ALA A 31 -16.02 2.24 11.32
C ALA A 31 -17.02 3.17 12.01
N GLU A 32 -16.58 3.95 12.99
CA GLU A 32 -17.43 4.93 13.67
C GLU A 32 -17.78 6.13 12.79
N VAL A 33 -16.85 6.58 11.94
CA VAL A 33 -17.04 7.77 11.10
C VAL A 33 -17.70 7.46 9.75
N TYR A 34 -17.44 6.28 9.20
CA TYR A 34 -17.83 5.85 7.86
C TYR A 34 -18.53 4.48 7.86
N GLY A 35 -19.15 4.09 8.96
CA GLY A 35 -19.85 2.80 9.09
C GLY A 35 -20.99 2.60 8.09
N ASP A 36 -21.59 3.69 7.61
CA ASP A 36 -22.75 3.69 6.72
C ASP A 36 -22.46 4.22 5.31
N ASN A 37 -21.25 4.73 5.04
CA ASN A 37 -20.88 5.32 3.76
C ASN A 37 -19.39 5.20 3.46
N LEU A 38 -19.00 5.43 2.21
CA LEU A 38 -17.60 5.66 1.87
C LEU A 38 -17.23 7.13 2.02
N PRO A 39 -15.96 7.43 2.35
CA PRO A 39 -15.47 8.80 2.31
C PRO A 39 -15.48 9.33 0.87
N THR A 40 -15.80 10.61 0.73
CA THR A 40 -15.88 11.32 -0.56
C THR A 40 -15.25 12.70 -0.44
N GLY A 41 -14.99 13.37 -1.57
CA GLY A 41 -14.40 14.71 -1.59
C GLY A 41 -12.88 14.67 -1.43
N THR A 42 -12.32 15.53 -0.57
CA THR A 42 -10.87 15.64 -0.42
C THR A 42 -10.32 14.65 0.61
N ILE A 43 -9.21 13.99 0.30
CA ILE A 43 -8.59 13.01 1.19
C ILE A 43 -8.13 13.69 2.49
N LYS A 44 -7.57 14.90 2.39
CA LYS A 44 -7.08 15.66 3.54
C LYS A 44 -8.18 15.95 4.56
N GLU A 45 -9.34 16.45 4.12
CA GLU A 45 -10.46 16.72 5.03
C GLU A 45 -10.97 15.46 5.72
N ASN A 46 -11.01 14.33 5.00
CA ASN A 46 -11.45 13.06 5.57
C ASN A 46 -10.45 12.53 6.62
N LEU A 47 -9.14 12.72 6.41
CA LEU A 47 -8.10 12.41 7.40
C LEU A 47 -8.17 13.34 8.62
N ASP A 48 -8.38 14.64 8.40
CA ASP A 48 -8.54 15.64 9.47
C ASP A 48 -9.80 15.37 10.30
N LYS A 49 -10.89 14.94 9.66
CA LYS A 49 -12.13 14.50 10.32
C LYS A 49 -11.89 13.29 11.24
N LEU A 50 -11.17 12.27 10.77
CA LEU A 50 -10.82 11.09 11.58
C LEU A 50 -9.92 11.43 12.76
N GLU A 51 -8.93 12.30 12.54
CA GLU A 51 -8.05 12.79 13.59
C GLU A 51 -8.85 13.57 14.65
N MET A 52 -9.72 14.48 14.24
CA MET A 52 -10.58 15.24 15.16
C MET A 52 -11.54 14.32 15.93
N HIS A 53 -12.16 13.35 15.26
CA HIS A 53 -13.02 12.34 15.89
C HIS A 53 -12.29 11.61 17.02
N THR A 54 -11.07 11.14 16.74
CA THR A 54 -10.23 10.42 17.71
C THR A 54 -9.79 11.32 18.87
N LYS A 55 -9.49 12.60 18.62
CA LYS A 55 -9.16 13.58 19.67
C LYS A 55 -10.36 13.83 20.58
N ASN A 56 -11.54 14.02 20.00
CA ASN A 56 -12.78 14.24 20.74
C ASN A 56 -13.14 13.02 21.61
N ALA A 57 -12.96 11.80 21.09
CA ALA A 57 -13.12 10.56 21.85
C ALA A 57 -12.18 10.50 23.06
N ALA A 58 -10.89 10.79 22.87
CA ALA A 58 -9.92 10.80 23.98
C ALA A 58 -10.29 11.83 25.05
N LEU A 59 -10.63 13.06 24.64
CA LEU A 59 -11.00 14.14 25.56
C LEU A 59 -12.28 13.83 26.33
N ALA A 60 -13.33 13.33 25.65
CA ALA A 60 -14.59 12.97 26.29
C ALA A 60 -14.41 11.86 27.35
N GLN A 61 -13.50 10.91 27.09
CA GLN A 61 -13.20 9.80 28.01
C GLN A 61 -12.13 10.14 29.06
N ASN A 62 -11.76 11.42 29.22
CA ASN A 62 -10.71 11.87 30.13
C ASN A 62 -9.35 11.17 29.92
N MET A 63 -9.05 10.78 28.68
CA MET A 63 -7.77 10.18 28.29
C MET A 63 -6.80 11.24 27.77
N MET A 64 -5.49 10.98 27.88
CA MET A 64 -4.49 11.83 27.25
C MET A 64 -4.63 11.77 25.72
N VAL A 65 -4.64 12.92 25.06
CA VAL A 65 -4.68 12.96 23.59
C VAL A 65 -3.39 12.34 23.03
N PRO A 66 -3.48 11.38 22.08
CA PRO A 66 -2.30 10.80 21.45
C PRO A 66 -1.39 11.85 20.81
N ASN A 67 -0.09 11.60 20.81
CA ASN A 67 0.88 12.56 20.27
C ASN A 67 0.85 12.63 18.73
N SER A 68 1.52 13.64 18.16
CA SER A 68 1.57 13.88 16.72
C SER A 68 2.16 12.72 15.92
N GLN A 69 3.08 11.94 16.51
CA GLN A 69 3.66 10.78 15.84
C GLN A 69 2.64 9.63 15.73
N ALA A 70 1.85 9.40 16.79
CA ALA A 70 0.76 8.42 16.77
C ALA A 70 -0.27 8.79 15.69
N PHE A 71 -0.65 10.07 15.59
CA PHE A 71 -1.54 10.54 14.53
C PHE A 71 -0.91 10.44 13.14
N SER A 72 0.37 10.77 12.97
CA SER A 72 1.07 10.64 11.68
C SER A 72 1.02 9.20 11.15
N ASN A 73 1.30 8.22 12.01
CA ASN A 73 1.22 6.79 11.65
C ASN A 73 -0.22 6.35 11.36
N THR A 74 -1.18 6.79 12.19
CA THR A 74 -2.60 6.43 12.07
C THR A 74 -3.21 7.01 10.79
N ARG A 75 -2.84 8.24 10.42
CA ARG A 75 -3.23 8.86 9.15
C ARG A 75 -2.68 8.12 7.94
N GLY A 76 -1.45 7.61 8.03
CA GLY A 76 -0.89 6.71 7.01
C GLY A 76 -1.78 5.50 6.78
N PHE A 77 -2.12 4.79 7.86
CA PHE A 77 -3.02 3.65 7.79
C PHE A 77 -4.40 3.99 7.21
N TRP A 78 -5.04 5.08 7.68
CA TRP A 78 -6.34 5.51 7.14
C TRP A 78 -6.27 5.83 5.64
N PHE A 79 -5.21 6.50 5.21
CA PHE A 79 -4.99 6.81 3.81
C PHE A 79 -4.79 5.56 2.96
N GLU A 80 -4.04 4.57 3.44
CA GLU A 80 -3.90 3.27 2.75
C GLU A 80 -5.25 2.54 2.65
N VAL A 81 -6.08 2.56 3.70
CA VAL A 81 -7.42 1.93 3.68
C VAL A 81 -8.34 2.62 2.67
N PHE A 82 -8.30 3.96 2.60
CA PHE A 82 -9.01 4.72 1.58
C PHE A 82 -8.63 4.26 0.17
N ILE A 83 -7.34 4.13 -0.13
CA ILE A 83 -6.88 3.64 -1.43
C ILE A 83 -7.35 2.20 -1.66
N ALA A 84 -7.20 1.32 -0.67
CA ALA A 84 -7.54 -0.09 -0.79
C ALA A 84 -9.03 -0.31 -1.13
N VAL A 85 -9.93 0.39 -0.44
CA VAL A 85 -11.38 0.24 -0.65
C VAL A 85 -11.82 0.87 -1.98
N HIS A 86 -11.25 2.02 -2.35
CA HIS A 86 -11.53 2.61 -3.66
C HIS A 86 -10.98 1.75 -4.81
N ALA A 87 -9.81 1.12 -4.62
CA ALA A 87 -9.23 0.19 -5.58
C ALA A 87 -10.04 -1.11 -5.71
N TRP A 88 -10.58 -1.64 -4.61
CA TRP A 88 -11.52 -2.75 -4.61
C TRP A 88 -12.75 -2.45 -5.47
N ASN A 89 -13.38 -1.30 -5.26
CA ASN A 89 -14.53 -0.90 -6.05
C ASN A 89 -14.17 -0.59 -7.51
N TYR A 90 -12.98 -0.03 -7.74
CA TYR A 90 -12.48 0.24 -9.09
C TYR A 90 -12.40 -1.04 -9.92
N ARG A 91 -11.79 -2.12 -9.40
CA ARG A 91 -11.68 -3.38 -10.16
C ARG A 91 -13.04 -3.93 -10.58
N ILE A 92 -14.04 -3.84 -9.70
CA ILE A 92 -15.40 -4.33 -9.97
C ILE A 92 -16.08 -3.45 -11.02
N ARG A 93 -16.04 -2.13 -10.88
CA ARG A 93 -16.66 -1.21 -11.86
C ARG A 93 -16.08 -1.32 -13.26
N HIS A 94 -14.81 -1.71 -13.36
CA HIS A 94 -14.09 -1.84 -14.63
C HIS A 94 -13.98 -3.30 -15.12
N ASN A 95 -14.68 -4.26 -14.50
CA ASN A 95 -14.68 -5.68 -14.86
C ASN A 95 -13.27 -6.26 -14.99
N LEU A 96 -12.40 -5.96 -14.02
CA LEU A 96 -11.03 -6.46 -13.97
C LEU A 96 -10.99 -7.79 -13.21
N ASP A 97 -11.57 -8.81 -13.84
CA ASP A 97 -11.78 -10.16 -13.27
C ASP A 97 -10.50 -10.99 -13.17
N ASP A 98 -9.37 -10.45 -13.62
CA ASP A 98 -8.03 -11.01 -13.49
C ASP A 98 -7.12 -10.21 -12.53
N VAL A 99 -7.56 -9.04 -12.04
CA VAL A 99 -6.72 -8.13 -11.23
C VAL A 99 -7.18 -8.04 -9.78
N LEU A 100 -6.23 -8.17 -8.85
CA LEU A 100 -6.35 -7.82 -7.45
C LEU A 100 -5.45 -6.63 -7.12
N ILE A 101 -6.00 -5.64 -6.42
CA ILE A 101 -5.25 -4.50 -5.87
C ILE A 101 -5.27 -4.63 -4.36
N VAL A 102 -4.12 -4.97 -3.79
CA VAL A 102 -4.05 -5.54 -2.44
C VAL A 102 -3.22 -4.64 -1.55
N LYS A 103 -3.83 -4.18 -0.45
CA LYS A 103 -3.10 -3.50 0.63
C LYS A 103 -2.21 -4.51 1.35
N MET A 104 -0.94 -4.17 1.50
CA MET A 104 -0.01 -4.96 2.29
C MET A 104 0.08 -4.44 3.72
N PRO A 105 0.34 -5.31 4.70
CA PRO A 105 0.76 -4.88 6.02
C PRO A 105 2.27 -4.58 6.02
N ASN A 106 2.78 -4.11 7.16
CA ASN A 106 4.22 -3.97 7.37
C ASN A 106 4.95 -5.31 7.21
N VAL A 107 6.19 -5.28 6.70
CA VAL A 107 7.02 -6.48 6.49
C VAL A 107 7.22 -7.32 7.76
N SER A 108 7.25 -6.68 8.94
CA SER A 108 7.34 -7.36 10.23
C SER A 108 6.10 -8.20 10.57
N SER A 109 4.94 -7.86 10.00
CA SER A 109 3.68 -8.59 10.17
C SER A 109 3.51 -9.68 9.12
N PHE A 110 3.85 -9.37 7.86
CA PHE A 110 3.83 -10.32 6.76
C PHE A 110 4.80 -9.85 5.69
N ASP A 111 5.78 -10.66 5.31
CA ASP A 111 6.68 -10.36 4.19
C ASP A 111 5.95 -10.62 2.87
N PHE A 112 5.87 -9.63 1.98
CA PHE A 112 5.17 -9.76 0.70
C PHE A 112 5.69 -10.94 -0.13
N ARG A 113 6.95 -11.34 0.04
CA ARG A 113 7.54 -12.46 -0.71
C ARG A 113 6.87 -13.80 -0.39
N ARG A 114 6.17 -13.91 0.75
CA ARG A 114 5.34 -15.07 1.12
C ARG A 114 4.13 -15.27 0.20
N ILE A 115 3.77 -14.29 -0.63
CA ILE A 115 2.73 -14.50 -1.64
C ILE A 115 3.20 -15.45 -2.76
N PHE A 116 4.51 -15.55 -2.99
CA PHE A 116 5.02 -16.28 -4.14
C PHE A 116 4.91 -17.80 -3.96
N GLU A 117 4.64 -18.48 -5.07
CA GLU A 117 4.69 -19.94 -5.15
C GLU A 117 6.05 -20.52 -4.69
N GLU A 118 6.03 -21.77 -4.22
CA GLU A 118 7.20 -22.45 -3.65
C GLU A 118 8.42 -22.43 -4.58
N LYS A 119 8.21 -22.49 -5.90
CA LYS A 119 9.29 -22.42 -6.88
C LYS A 119 10.04 -21.09 -6.79
N THR A 120 9.33 -19.97 -6.77
CA THR A 120 9.92 -18.63 -6.69
C THR A 120 10.51 -18.38 -5.31
N ASP A 121 9.82 -18.77 -4.24
CA ASP A 121 10.33 -18.66 -2.87
C ASP A 121 11.69 -19.36 -2.71
N ARG A 122 11.83 -20.60 -3.25
CA ARG A 122 13.12 -21.31 -3.26
C ARG A 122 14.22 -20.55 -4.00
N MET A 123 13.91 -19.90 -5.12
CA MET A 123 14.90 -19.11 -5.87
C MET A 123 15.38 -17.89 -5.08
N LEU A 124 14.49 -17.25 -4.33
CA LEU A 124 14.82 -16.09 -3.49
C LEU A 124 15.61 -16.51 -2.25
N LYS A 125 15.21 -17.58 -1.55
CA LYS A 125 15.97 -18.14 -0.43
C LYS A 125 17.38 -18.56 -0.84
N GLN A 126 17.53 -19.15 -2.03
CA GLN A 126 18.86 -19.48 -2.57
C GLN A 126 19.72 -18.22 -2.76
N LEU A 127 19.14 -17.12 -3.27
CA LEU A 127 19.85 -15.84 -3.39
C LEU A 127 20.29 -15.33 -2.01
N GLU A 128 19.39 -15.33 -1.03
CA GLU A 128 19.71 -14.90 0.35
C GLU A 128 20.85 -15.71 0.96
N ILE A 129 20.81 -17.04 0.83
CA ILE A 129 21.88 -17.93 1.31
C ILE A 129 23.20 -17.61 0.61
N SER A 130 23.16 -17.35 -0.70
CA SER A 130 24.36 -17.00 -1.47
C SER A 130 24.96 -15.65 -1.05
N LEU A 131 24.13 -14.66 -0.78
CA LEU A 131 24.57 -13.35 -0.28
C LEU A 131 25.13 -13.45 1.13
N LEU A 132 24.47 -14.22 2.01
CA LEU A 132 24.88 -14.36 3.40
C LEU A 132 26.26 -15.03 3.53
N LYS A 133 26.60 -15.97 2.64
CA LYS A 133 27.96 -16.54 2.54
C LYS A 133 29.04 -15.50 2.31
N ASN A 134 28.68 -14.34 1.77
CA ASN A 134 29.57 -13.20 1.51
C ASN A 134 29.32 -12.02 2.47
N ASN A 135 28.67 -12.25 3.62
CA ASN A 135 28.28 -11.21 4.58
C ASN A 135 27.41 -10.08 4.01
N VAL A 136 26.67 -10.36 2.93
CA VAL A 136 25.69 -9.45 2.35
C VAL A 136 24.28 -9.93 2.71
N ARG A 137 23.35 -9.01 2.95
CA ARG A 137 21.94 -9.33 3.20
C ARG A 137 21.05 -8.68 2.16
N LEU A 138 20.08 -9.45 1.66
CA LEU A 138 18.95 -8.91 0.93
C LEU A 138 17.90 -8.47 1.96
N ILE A 139 17.72 -7.16 2.10
CA ILE A 139 16.71 -6.57 2.98
C ILE A 139 15.64 -5.95 2.10
N THR A 140 14.41 -6.46 2.21
CA THR A 140 13.25 -5.98 1.46
C THR A 140 12.25 -5.33 2.40
N SER A 141 11.55 -4.31 1.92
CA SER A 141 10.32 -3.79 2.50
C SER A 141 9.11 -4.29 1.71
N ASN A 142 7.92 -4.10 2.29
CA ASN A 142 6.68 -4.28 1.54
C ASN A 142 6.28 -2.95 0.92
N PRO A 143 5.90 -2.92 -0.36
CA PRO A 143 5.13 -1.79 -0.88
C PRO A 143 3.77 -1.73 -0.19
N ASP A 144 3.20 -0.53 -0.07
CA ASP A 144 1.94 -0.32 0.65
C ASP A 144 0.76 -0.98 -0.08
N LEU A 145 0.79 -1.00 -1.42
CA LEU A 145 -0.12 -1.80 -2.25
C LEU A 145 0.62 -2.64 -3.31
N LEU A 146 0.01 -3.77 -3.69
CA LEU A 146 0.39 -4.61 -4.81
C LEU A 146 -0.72 -4.66 -5.85
N ILE A 147 -0.35 -4.72 -7.14
CA ILE A 147 -1.24 -5.04 -8.25
C ILE A 147 -0.87 -6.42 -8.77
N VAL A 148 -1.73 -7.40 -8.50
CA VAL A 148 -1.56 -8.80 -8.90
C VAL A 148 -2.55 -9.11 -10.01
N GLU A 149 -2.05 -9.70 -11.09
CA GLU A 149 -2.85 -10.12 -12.23
C GLU A 149 -2.78 -11.65 -12.37
N GLN A 150 -3.81 -12.31 -11.84
CA GLN A 150 -3.93 -13.76 -11.77
C GLN A 150 -5.40 -14.14 -11.48
N GLU A 151 -6.14 -14.52 -12.52
CA GLU A 151 -7.57 -14.87 -12.46
C GLU A 151 -7.89 -15.95 -11.41
N ASP A 152 -7.06 -16.98 -11.29
CA ASP A 152 -7.26 -18.09 -10.35
C ASP A 152 -7.15 -17.72 -8.86
N LEU A 153 -6.80 -16.47 -8.54
CA LEU A 153 -6.79 -15.95 -7.17
C LEU A 153 -8.09 -15.21 -6.78
N ILE A 154 -8.97 -14.95 -7.73
CA ILE A 154 -10.20 -14.18 -7.49
C ILE A 154 -11.32 -15.12 -7.06
N LEU A 155 -12.00 -14.75 -5.97
CA LEU A 155 -13.14 -15.46 -5.40
C LEU A 155 -14.39 -14.60 -5.62
N ASP A 156 -15.56 -15.23 -5.65
CA ASP A 156 -16.84 -14.54 -5.90
C ASP A 156 -17.10 -13.41 -4.91
N GLU A 157 -16.70 -13.58 -3.65
CA GLU A 157 -16.79 -12.54 -2.60
C GLU A 157 -15.97 -11.27 -2.93
N HIS A 158 -14.91 -11.37 -3.73
CA HIS A 158 -14.12 -10.22 -4.17
C HIS A 158 -14.82 -9.37 -5.25
N ASN A 159 -15.95 -9.85 -5.79
CA ASN A 159 -16.75 -9.16 -6.78
C ASN A 159 -17.94 -8.39 -6.17
N ILE A 160 -18.01 -8.35 -4.83
CA ILE A 160 -19.03 -7.59 -4.09
C ILE A 160 -18.47 -6.20 -3.77
N PRO A 161 -19.10 -5.09 -4.24
CA PRO A 161 -18.64 -3.74 -3.93
C PRO A 161 -18.74 -3.42 -2.43
N ILE A 162 -17.76 -2.67 -1.93
CA ILE A 162 -17.77 -2.11 -0.58
C ILE A 162 -18.53 -0.78 -0.62
N SER A 163 -19.66 -0.67 0.06
CA SER A 163 -20.46 0.56 0.12
C SER A 163 -20.17 1.45 1.33
N CYS A 164 -19.50 0.91 2.36
CA CYS A 164 -19.15 1.62 3.58
C CYS A 164 -17.91 1.03 4.26
N LEU A 165 -17.31 1.76 5.21
CA LEU A 165 -16.18 1.30 6.01
C LEU A 165 -16.62 0.65 7.32
N GLY A 166 -17.61 -0.24 7.27
CA GLY A 166 -17.92 -1.12 8.40
C GLY A 166 -16.73 -2.02 8.77
N THR A 167 -16.70 -2.52 10.01
CA THR A 167 -15.59 -3.33 10.53
C THR A 167 -15.23 -4.51 9.62
N GLN A 168 -16.22 -5.23 9.09
CA GLN A 168 -15.98 -6.37 8.20
C GLN A 168 -15.35 -5.92 6.88
N ASN A 169 -15.92 -4.92 6.20
CA ASN A 169 -15.40 -4.40 4.94
C ASN A 169 -13.95 -3.89 5.06
N ILE A 170 -13.63 -3.21 6.18
CA ILE A 170 -12.24 -2.82 6.46
C ILE A 170 -11.37 -4.07 6.59
N MET A 171 -11.81 -5.07 7.35
CA MET A 171 -11.05 -6.30 7.55
C MET A 171 -10.83 -7.07 6.24
N ASP A 172 -11.82 -7.14 5.37
CA ASP A 172 -11.72 -7.77 4.06
C ASP A 172 -10.67 -7.04 3.21
N ALA A 173 -10.75 -5.71 3.13
CA ALA A 173 -9.81 -4.90 2.36
C ALA A 173 -8.36 -4.99 2.88
N VAL A 174 -8.14 -4.96 4.20
CA VAL A 174 -6.78 -4.98 4.79
C VAL A 174 -6.18 -6.37 4.90
N ASN A 175 -6.98 -7.43 4.88
CA ASN A 175 -6.51 -8.82 4.97
C ASN A 175 -6.51 -9.56 3.63
N LEU A 176 -6.89 -8.91 2.53
CA LEU A 176 -6.88 -9.49 1.19
C LEU A 176 -5.51 -10.09 0.82
N TYR A 177 -4.40 -9.61 1.38
CA TYR A 177 -3.09 -10.23 1.12
C TYR A 177 -2.99 -11.70 1.54
N LYS A 178 -3.81 -12.15 2.50
CA LYS A 178 -3.74 -13.52 3.03
C LYS A 178 -4.14 -14.57 2.00
N ILE A 179 -5.06 -14.27 1.09
CA ILE A 179 -5.47 -15.22 0.04
C ILE A 179 -4.35 -15.51 -0.96
N LEU A 180 -3.37 -14.60 -1.08
CA LEU A 180 -2.26 -14.68 -2.01
C LEU A 180 -1.14 -15.59 -1.50
N GLU A 181 -1.11 -15.91 -0.21
CA GLU A 181 0.00 -16.63 0.42
C GLU A 181 0.29 -17.97 -0.28
N ASN A 182 1.52 -18.12 -0.78
CA ASN A 182 2.04 -19.25 -1.55
C ASN A 182 1.33 -19.55 -2.88
N LYS A 183 0.57 -18.61 -3.46
CA LYS A 183 -0.21 -18.87 -4.69
C LYS A 183 0.15 -17.97 -5.87
N CYS A 184 0.82 -16.85 -5.62
CA CYS A 184 1.10 -15.87 -6.65
C CYS A 184 2.28 -16.32 -7.53
N ARG A 185 2.06 -16.40 -8.84
CA ARG A 185 3.14 -16.57 -9.81
C ARG A 185 4.00 -15.31 -9.79
N TRP A 186 5.32 -15.44 -9.88
CA TRP A 186 6.20 -14.27 -9.77
C TRP A 186 5.90 -13.18 -10.82
N ASN A 187 5.55 -13.57 -12.04
CA ASN A 187 5.23 -12.68 -13.15
C ASN A 187 3.77 -12.20 -13.14
N SER A 188 2.95 -12.66 -12.19
CA SER A 188 1.60 -12.13 -11.93
C SER A 188 1.63 -10.85 -11.12
N LEU A 189 2.69 -10.58 -10.35
CA LEU A 189 2.84 -9.29 -9.68
C LEU A 189 3.29 -8.23 -10.70
N LYS A 190 2.39 -7.32 -11.06
CA LYS A 190 2.60 -6.32 -12.13
C LYS A 190 3.13 -5.00 -11.61
N ALA A 191 2.70 -4.58 -10.43
CA ALA A 191 3.20 -3.36 -9.84
C ALA A 191 3.15 -3.34 -8.31
N GLY A 192 4.01 -2.51 -7.71
CA GLY A 192 3.92 -2.05 -6.33
C GLY A 192 3.63 -0.56 -6.28
N ILE A 193 2.96 -0.10 -5.21
CA ILE A 193 2.70 1.32 -4.96
C ILE A 193 3.14 1.65 -3.55
N GLY A 194 4.10 2.57 -3.42
CA GLY A 194 4.48 3.20 -2.16
C GLY A 194 3.65 4.45 -1.90
N VAL A 195 2.88 4.44 -0.82
CA VAL A 195 1.96 5.51 -0.41
C VAL A 195 2.57 6.31 0.74
N LYS A 196 2.59 7.64 0.61
CA LYS A 196 3.10 8.52 1.68
C LYS A 196 2.21 9.74 1.84
N THR A 197 1.87 10.10 3.07
CA THR A 197 1.03 11.30 3.30
C THR A 197 1.68 12.59 2.78
N SER A 198 3.02 12.63 2.67
CA SER A 198 3.78 13.72 2.05
C SER A 198 5.15 13.22 1.59
N LEU A 199 5.76 13.90 0.61
CA LEU A 199 7.08 13.56 0.06
C LEU A 199 8.20 14.43 0.66
N ARG A 200 8.29 14.44 1.99
CA ARG A 200 9.46 15.03 2.67
C ARG A 200 10.76 14.35 2.21
N PRO A 201 11.94 15.01 2.27
CA PRO A 201 13.18 14.47 1.70
C PRO A 201 13.51 13.03 2.15
N ASP A 202 13.25 12.69 3.41
CA ASP A 202 13.41 11.34 3.96
C ASP A 202 12.45 10.33 3.31
N ARG A 203 11.17 10.68 3.18
CA ARG A 203 10.15 9.82 2.56
C ARG A 203 10.37 9.66 1.07
N ARG A 204 10.85 10.70 0.39
CA ARG A 204 11.22 10.67 -1.02
C ARG A 204 12.32 9.65 -1.28
N LEU A 205 13.36 9.64 -0.46
CA LEU A 205 14.45 8.66 -0.55
C LEU A 205 13.96 7.23 -0.27
N GLN A 206 13.03 7.05 0.68
CA GLN A 206 12.42 5.74 0.94
C GLN A 206 11.74 5.16 -0.30
N VAL A 207 10.94 5.97 -1.01
CA VAL A 207 10.24 5.53 -2.22
C VAL A 207 11.23 5.14 -3.33
N VAL A 208 12.30 5.92 -3.55
CA VAL A 208 13.37 5.56 -4.51
C VAL A 208 14.06 4.25 -4.13
N HIS A 209 14.41 4.11 -2.85
CA HIS A 209 15.13 2.95 -2.37
C HIS A 209 14.29 1.67 -2.50
N GLU A 210 13.03 1.72 -2.09
CA GLU A 210 12.09 0.62 -2.24
C GLU A 210 11.92 0.21 -3.71
N GLY A 211 11.73 1.18 -4.61
CA GLY A 211 11.65 0.92 -6.04
C GLY A 211 12.89 0.21 -6.60
N ASN A 212 14.09 0.63 -6.19
CA ASN A 212 15.34 -0.05 -6.57
C ASN A 212 15.41 -1.49 -6.06
N ILE A 213 15.08 -1.72 -4.79
CA ILE A 213 15.12 -3.05 -4.18
C ILE A 213 14.13 -3.99 -4.87
N LEU A 214 12.88 -3.55 -5.05
CA LEU A 214 11.85 -4.39 -5.68
C LEU A 214 12.17 -4.66 -7.15
N LYS A 215 12.51 -3.63 -7.94
CA LYS A 215 12.83 -3.84 -9.37
C LYS A 215 14.06 -4.71 -9.58
N SER A 216 15.12 -4.55 -8.78
CA SER A 216 16.30 -5.42 -8.87
C SER A 216 16.00 -6.87 -8.47
N LEU A 217 15.14 -7.09 -7.47
CA LEU A 217 14.64 -8.42 -7.12
C LEU A 217 13.90 -9.06 -8.31
N PHE A 218 13.04 -8.28 -8.98
CA PHE A 218 12.33 -8.74 -10.18
C PHE A 218 13.26 -8.97 -11.37
N ALA A 219 14.28 -8.13 -11.57
CA ALA A 219 15.30 -8.34 -12.59
C ALA A 219 16.08 -9.64 -12.37
N HIS A 220 16.41 -9.96 -11.11
CA HIS A 220 16.98 -11.26 -10.74
C HIS A 220 16.04 -12.41 -11.11
N LEU A 221 14.76 -12.32 -10.77
CA LEU A 221 13.78 -13.35 -11.14
C LEU A 221 13.61 -13.48 -12.66
N LYS A 222 13.60 -12.39 -13.43
CA LYS A 222 13.60 -12.41 -14.90
C LYS A 222 14.75 -13.24 -15.46
N MET A 223 15.96 -13.06 -14.93
CA MET A 223 17.13 -13.84 -15.33
C MET A 223 17.00 -15.32 -14.96
N ARG A 224 16.54 -15.62 -13.74
CA ARG A 224 16.37 -17.00 -13.24
C ARG A 224 15.30 -17.79 -14.00
N HIS A 225 14.25 -17.13 -14.44
CA HIS A 225 13.18 -17.71 -15.23
C HIS A 225 13.38 -17.59 -16.74
N TRP A 226 14.47 -16.95 -17.20
CA TRP A 226 14.74 -16.65 -18.60
C TRP A 226 13.55 -15.98 -19.32
N ASN A 227 12.88 -15.04 -18.65
CA ASN A 227 11.70 -14.34 -19.17
C ASN A 227 11.98 -12.84 -19.30
N ARG A 228 12.24 -12.39 -20.53
CA ARG A 228 12.55 -10.98 -20.85
C ARG A 228 11.31 -10.09 -20.83
N GLU A 229 10.15 -10.65 -21.17
CA GLU A 229 8.87 -9.94 -21.31
C GLU A 229 8.21 -9.61 -19.97
N ALA A 230 8.54 -10.37 -18.92
CA ALA A 230 8.05 -10.08 -17.58
C ALA A 230 8.50 -8.68 -17.13
N ASN A 231 7.57 -7.92 -16.59
CA ASN A 231 7.79 -6.54 -16.19
C ASN A 231 7.14 -6.30 -14.83
N PHE A 232 7.82 -5.53 -14.00
CA PHE A 232 7.31 -5.08 -12.71
C PHE A 232 7.53 -3.57 -12.62
N LYS A 233 6.45 -2.86 -12.32
CA LYS A 233 6.47 -1.40 -12.16
C LYS A 233 6.37 -1.02 -10.70
N TYR A 234 6.94 0.12 -10.36
CA TYR A 234 6.86 0.64 -9.01
C TYR A 234 6.49 2.12 -9.05
N TYR A 235 5.41 2.48 -8.35
CA TYR A 235 4.84 3.82 -8.35
C TYR A 235 4.88 4.43 -6.96
N GLY A 236 4.91 5.76 -6.90
CA GLY A 236 4.71 6.52 -5.68
C GLY A 236 3.39 7.27 -5.69
N ALA A 237 2.72 7.34 -4.55
CA ALA A 237 1.50 8.13 -4.39
C ALA A 237 1.55 8.98 -3.12
N SER A 238 1.04 10.21 -3.19
CA SER A 238 1.01 11.11 -2.05
C SER A 238 -0.30 11.85 -1.86
N SER A 239 -0.72 12.10 -0.61
CA SER A 239 -1.90 12.92 -0.32
C SER A 239 -1.67 14.43 -0.45
N GLU A 240 -0.45 14.85 -0.82
CA GLU A 240 -0.08 16.24 -1.05
C GLU A 240 0.30 16.48 -2.52
N ILE A 241 0.35 17.75 -2.92
CA ILE A 241 0.81 18.15 -4.24
C ILE A 241 2.30 17.81 -4.37
N ILE A 242 2.65 17.09 -5.42
CA ILE A 242 4.03 16.76 -5.76
C ILE A 242 4.63 17.96 -6.48
N SER A 243 5.74 18.49 -5.95
CA SER A 243 6.42 19.63 -6.54
C SER A 243 7.25 19.20 -7.76
N GLY A 244 7.62 20.14 -8.64
CA GLY A 244 8.54 19.85 -9.75
C GLY A 244 9.89 19.29 -9.27
N ALA A 245 10.38 19.75 -8.11
CA ALA A 245 11.61 19.23 -7.52
C ALA A 245 11.47 17.79 -7.00
N ASP A 246 10.27 17.37 -6.60
CA ASP A 246 10.00 15.99 -6.21
C ASP A 246 9.90 15.09 -7.43
N ASP A 247 9.26 15.57 -8.51
CA ASP A 247 9.22 14.86 -9.78
C ASP A 247 10.65 14.63 -10.30
N ASP A 248 11.45 15.69 -10.45
CA ASP A 248 12.83 15.61 -10.93
C ASP A 248 13.69 14.62 -10.13
N ALA A 249 13.59 14.67 -8.79
CA ALA A 249 14.37 13.79 -7.92
C ALA A 249 13.98 12.31 -8.06
N LEU A 250 12.74 12.04 -8.46
CA LEU A 250 12.17 10.69 -8.57
C LEU A 250 12.22 10.14 -10.00
N GLN A 251 12.70 10.93 -10.97
CA GLN A 251 13.12 10.44 -12.29
C GLN A 251 14.46 9.69 -12.26
N THR A 252 15.07 9.53 -11.08
CA THR A 252 16.33 8.81 -10.89
C THR A 252 16.28 7.38 -11.46
N ALA A 253 17.38 6.97 -12.08
CA ALA A 253 17.50 5.66 -12.71
C ALA A 253 17.48 4.53 -11.67
N ALA A 254 16.92 3.38 -12.05
CA ALA A 254 17.11 2.16 -11.29
C ALA A 254 18.60 1.76 -11.36
N THR A 255 19.24 1.61 -10.20
CA THR A 255 20.70 1.44 -10.12
C THR A 255 21.20 0.16 -10.77
N HIS A 256 20.35 -0.86 -10.87
CA HIS A 256 20.69 -2.12 -11.52
C HIS A 256 20.62 -2.06 -13.06
N THR A 257 20.02 -1.04 -13.66
CA THR A 257 19.94 -0.91 -15.13
C THR A 257 21.08 -0.09 -15.74
N ILE A 258 21.84 0.65 -14.92
CA ILE A 258 22.98 1.45 -15.42
C ILE A 258 24.28 0.64 -15.55
N VAL A 259 24.29 -0.62 -15.09
CA VAL A 259 25.48 -1.49 -15.12
C VAL A 259 25.48 -2.49 -16.28
N ASN A 260 24.39 -2.59 -17.05
CA ASN A 260 24.28 -3.47 -18.21
C ASN A 260 23.64 -2.71 -19.38
N VAL A 261 24.38 -2.57 -20.49
CA VAL A 261 23.92 -1.86 -21.70
C VAL A 261 22.75 -2.55 -22.38
N ASP A 262 22.59 -3.86 -22.21
CA ASP A 262 21.50 -4.63 -22.79
C ASP A 262 20.18 -4.47 -22.01
N SER A 263 20.25 -3.89 -20.80
CA SER A 263 19.06 -3.58 -20.01
C SER A 263 18.46 -2.26 -20.49
N LEU A 264 17.14 -2.25 -20.72
CA LEU A 264 16.43 -1.01 -21.00
C LEU A 264 16.56 -0.05 -19.80
N PRO A 265 16.96 1.22 -20.00
CA PRO A 265 16.97 2.20 -18.92
C PRO A 265 15.57 2.37 -18.33
N GLU A 266 15.46 2.29 -17.01
CA GLU A 266 14.21 2.53 -16.31
C GLU A 266 14.42 3.40 -15.07
N ARG A 267 13.36 4.10 -14.66
CA ARG A 267 13.34 4.86 -13.41
C ARG A 267 13.21 3.90 -12.23
N ALA A 268 13.73 4.29 -11.07
CA ALA A 268 13.44 3.56 -9.82
C ALA A 268 11.94 3.60 -9.47
N VAL A 269 11.29 4.74 -9.78
CA VAL A 269 9.86 4.99 -9.61
C VAL A 269 9.29 5.37 -10.98
N ASP A 270 8.43 4.52 -11.54
CA ASP A 270 7.90 4.67 -12.90
C ASP A 270 6.93 5.86 -13.05
N GLY A 271 6.25 6.22 -11.98
CA GLY A 271 5.30 7.33 -11.98
C GLY A 271 4.90 7.77 -10.58
N LEU A 272 4.44 9.00 -10.51
CA LEU A 272 4.05 9.69 -9.30
C LEU A 272 2.65 10.27 -9.40
N TYR A 273 1.90 10.12 -8.32
CA TYR A 273 0.51 10.53 -8.28
C TYR A 273 0.20 11.34 -7.03
N SER A 274 -0.30 12.56 -7.22
CA SER A 274 -0.95 13.34 -6.16
C SER A 274 -2.41 12.90 -6.03
N LEU A 275 -2.74 12.31 -4.88
CA LEU A 275 -4.07 11.86 -4.51
C LEU A 275 -4.69 12.90 -3.57
N LEU A 276 -5.23 13.96 -4.15
CA LEU A 276 -5.87 15.04 -3.38
C LEU A 276 -7.34 14.71 -3.08
N THR A 277 -7.98 14.04 -4.02
CA THR A 277 -9.37 13.59 -3.97
C THR A 277 -9.48 12.09 -4.24
N PHE A 278 -10.62 11.50 -3.91
CA PHE A 278 -10.86 10.08 -4.20
C PHE A 278 -10.92 9.77 -5.70
N ASP A 279 -11.27 10.73 -6.55
CA ASP A 279 -11.23 10.59 -8.01
C ASP A 279 -9.79 10.46 -8.55
N ASP A 280 -8.80 11.01 -7.84
CA ASP A 280 -7.40 10.92 -8.24
C ASP A 280 -6.88 9.48 -8.07
N ILE A 281 -7.45 8.69 -7.16
CA ILE A 281 -7.17 7.25 -7.04
C ILE A 281 -7.61 6.55 -8.33
N GLU A 282 -8.80 6.89 -8.84
CA GLU A 282 -9.31 6.33 -10.09
C GLU A 282 -8.45 6.75 -11.29
N LYS A 283 -7.99 8.00 -11.36
CA LYS A 283 -7.06 8.44 -12.42
C LYS A 283 -5.71 7.73 -12.36
N MET A 284 -5.18 7.53 -11.16
CA MET A 284 -3.94 6.77 -10.94
C MET A 284 -4.11 5.34 -11.45
N LEU A 285 -5.16 4.63 -11.01
CA LEU A 285 -5.41 3.25 -11.42
C LEU A 285 -5.69 3.11 -12.91
N ASN A 286 -6.42 4.06 -13.49
CA ASN A 286 -6.58 4.16 -14.94
C ASN A 286 -5.23 4.22 -15.64
N THR A 287 -4.31 5.06 -15.17
CA THR A 287 -2.99 5.21 -15.79
C THR A 287 -2.15 3.93 -15.64
N ILE A 288 -2.11 3.34 -14.45
CA ILE A 288 -1.31 2.14 -14.17
C ILE A 288 -1.82 0.93 -14.96
N LEU A 289 -3.15 0.75 -15.02
CA LEU A 289 -3.78 -0.45 -15.60
C LEU A 289 -4.11 -0.32 -17.10
N LYS A 290 -4.32 0.89 -17.63
CA LYS A 290 -4.57 1.10 -19.09
C LYS A 290 -3.31 1.04 -19.95
N THR A 291 -2.13 0.89 -19.35
CA THR A 291 -0.89 0.55 -20.09
C THR A 291 -0.98 -0.78 -20.87
N LYS A 292 -2.13 -1.45 -20.85
CA LYS A 292 -2.52 -2.64 -21.63
C LYS A 292 -3.24 -2.38 -22.97
N ALA A 293 -3.45 -1.15 -23.44
CA ALA A 293 -3.98 -0.96 -24.79
C ALA A 293 -2.84 -0.84 -25.83
N PRO A 294 -2.33 -1.97 -26.33
CA PRO A 294 -2.18 -2.08 -27.77
C PRO A 294 -2.79 -3.40 -28.25
N HIS A 295 -3.85 -3.31 -29.07
CA HIS A 295 -4.23 -4.17 -30.19
C HIS A 295 -5.69 -3.86 -30.57
N GLN A 296 -5.85 -2.78 -31.33
CA GLN A 296 -6.72 -2.81 -32.51
C GLN A 296 -5.83 -3.14 -33.71
#